data_AF-A0A5P2CNN5-F1
#
_entry.id   AF-A0A5P2CNN5-F1
#
_cell.length_a   1.000
_cell.length_b   1.000
_cell.length_c   1.000
_cell.angle_alpha   90.00
_cell.angle_beta   90.00
_cell.angle_gamma   90.00
#
_symmetry.space_group_name_H-M   'P 1'
#
loop_
_entity.id
_entity.type
_entity.pdbx_description
1 polymer ?
#
loop_
_entity_poly.entity_id
_entity_poly.type
_entity_poly.pdbx_seq_one_letter_code
_entity_poly.pdbx_strand_id
1 'polypeptide(L)'
;MPDKGAVGAPPTRRRTWLVAALAVTLLAASSVTWFAVARAEEREDRLDANRELVARGCAGLLREDMYASAPDDTRGVLDAYGTLLRPGQESRALLDCTLAWGDGDGDTAAGVRARVRAEAVPDRTSPGPVTGDFGLPLPPSATGSTGTSDRRDGGAVATASLLVDCPKGLHGRGRATRDLLVSVELPSGADDADVYGVPKSERLAVARTAAKVTNWVSRKQGCGSEPLRTGPGAAPAKTPGLCAWLSPKGLGSTPGKWSFDGNDTTYNRRTGTCGGRWDDTAGSPGHLTVRAAGAQSWSGVLAAGVYEEYAGKALVPDPEAPAAHDKALTVEQTGNDLQLALWARSECVAGPTYHRVSVTPEFDFDHGIEDGEVVLEPKDQRRLSRHVRTVLDRYLSAPDGWPKRSHCRGTKIVGEVAEWRGRD
;
A
#
# COMPACT_ATOMS: atom_id res chain seq x y z
N MET A 1 99.31 1.14 -54.31
CA MET A 1 99.28 2.34 -53.45
C MET A 1 99.02 3.55 -54.34
N PRO A 2 98.26 4.58 -53.92
CA PRO A 2 97.20 4.62 -52.89
C PRO A 2 95.84 5.00 -53.58
N ASP A 3 94.70 5.30 -52.95
CA ASP A 3 94.21 5.07 -51.58
C ASP A 3 92.71 4.64 -51.59
N LYS A 4 91.89 5.13 -50.65
CA LYS A 4 90.49 4.77 -50.40
C LYS A 4 89.47 5.82 -50.89
N GLY A 5 88.24 5.37 -51.08
CA GLY A 5 87.04 6.22 -51.11
C GLY A 5 85.79 5.41 -50.78
N ALA A 6 85.23 5.55 -49.57
CA ALA A 6 84.04 4.81 -49.14
C ALA A 6 82.75 5.61 -49.38
N VAL A 7 81.74 4.94 -49.94
CA VAL A 7 80.35 5.39 -50.05
C VAL A 7 79.50 4.15 -49.77
N GLY A 8 78.53 4.09 -48.86
CA GLY A 8 77.69 5.16 -48.33
C GLY A 8 76.24 4.73 -48.56
N ALA A 9 75.74 3.77 -47.79
CA ALA A 9 74.39 3.22 -47.98
C ALA A 9 73.32 4.28 -47.67
N PRO A 10 72.31 4.49 -48.54
CA PRO A 10 71.42 5.64 -48.43
C PRO A 10 70.43 5.55 -47.24
N PRO A 11 70.21 6.63 -46.48
CA PRO A 11 69.43 6.64 -45.23
C PRO A 11 67.90 6.71 -45.43
N THR A 12 67.38 6.32 -46.60
CA THR A 12 66.01 6.63 -47.02
C THR A 12 64.92 5.75 -46.39
N ARG A 13 65.20 4.48 -46.08
CA ARG A 13 64.20 3.53 -45.53
C ARG A 13 63.65 3.89 -44.14
N ARG A 14 64.39 4.62 -43.29
CA ARG A 14 63.93 4.99 -41.94
C ARG A 14 62.90 6.14 -41.95
N ARG A 15 63.03 7.10 -42.87
CA ARG A 15 62.10 8.24 -42.95
C ARG A 15 60.72 7.84 -43.46
N THR A 16 60.65 6.96 -44.46
CA THR A 16 59.37 6.46 -44.98
C THR A 16 58.60 5.64 -43.95
N TRP A 17 59.27 4.83 -43.12
CA TRP A 17 58.64 4.10 -42.02
C TRP A 17 58.06 5.03 -40.94
N LEU A 18 58.78 6.09 -40.56
CA LEU A 18 58.28 7.08 -39.59
C LEU A 18 57.07 7.85 -40.12
N VAL A 19 57.08 8.28 -41.39
CA VAL A 19 55.94 8.97 -42.01
C VAL A 19 54.73 8.03 -42.16
N ALA A 20 54.95 6.78 -42.55
CA ALA A 20 53.88 5.78 -42.64
C ALA A 20 53.28 5.47 -41.26
N ALA A 21 54.10 5.28 -40.22
CA ALA A 21 53.62 5.07 -38.86
C ALA A 21 52.80 6.27 -38.34
N LEU A 22 53.25 7.50 -38.62
CA LEU A 22 52.57 8.72 -38.19
C LEU A 22 51.26 8.98 -38.96
N ALA A 23 51.19 8.58 -40.24
CA ALA A 23 49.95 8.58 -41.01
C ALA A 23 48.96 7.53 -40.50
N VAL A 24 49.43 6.32 -40.14
CA VAL A 24 48.59 5.26 -39.57
C VAL A 24 48.07 5.63 -38.18
N THR A 25 48.87 6.25 -37.31
CA THR A 25 48.38 6.73 -36.01
C THR A 25 47.41 7.90 -36.14
N LEU A 26 47.61 8.83 -37.09
CA LEU A 26 46.63 9.88 -37.37
C LEU A 26 45.31 9.30 -37.90
N LEU A 27 45.36 8.34 -38.82
CA LEU A 27 44.16 7.66 -39.33
C LEU A 27 43.43 6.89 -38.22
N ALA A 28 44.16 6.15 -37.39
CA ALA A 28 43.59 5.43 -36.24
C ALA A 28 43.01 6.38 -35.19
N ALA A 29 43.67 7.51 -34.91
CA ALA A 29 43.13 8.55 -34.02
C ALA A 29 41.86 9.17 -34.60
N SER A 30 41.82 9.46 -35.91
CA SER A 30 40.64 10.01 -36.58
C SER A 30 39.46 9.05 -36.65
N SER A 31 39.71 7.75 -36.80
CA SER A 31 38.63 6.75 -36.79
C SER A 31 38.11 6.52 -35.38
N VAL A 32 38.98 6.44 -34.36
CA VAL A 32 38.57 6.34 -32.96
C VAL A 32 37.77 7.57 -32.51
N THR A 33 38.17 8.79 -32.88
CA THR A 33 37.37 9.99 -32.56
C THR A 33 36.04 10.01 -33.34
N TRP A 34 36.01 9.60 -34.61
CA TRP A 34 34.77 9.52 -35.37
C TRP A 34 33.80 8.46 -34.81
N PHE A 35 34.29 7.28 -34.42
CA PHE A 35 33.50 6.26 -33.73
C PHE A 35 33.03 6.71 -32.33
N ALA A 36 33.81 7.52 -31.63
CA ALA A 36 33.40 8.10 -30.34
C ALA A 36 32.31 9.17 -30.52
N VAL A 37 32.43 10.03 -31.54
CA VAL A 37 31.41 11.04 -31.87
C VAL A 37 30.12 10.37 -32.34
N ALA A 38 30.20 9.43 -33.29
CA ALA A 38 29.02 8.71 -33.78
C ALA A 38 28.29 7.94 -32.67
N ARG A 39 29.03 7.36 -31.69
CA ARG A 39 28.40 6.74 -30.50
C ARG A 39 27.83 7.76 -29.52
N ALA A 40 28.41 8.95 -29.40
CA ALA A 40 27.86 10.00 -28.56
C ALA A 40 26.55 10.55 -29.14
N GLU A 41 26.52 10.78 -30.46
CA GLU A 41 25.34 11.19 -31.22
C GLU A 41 24.24 10.12 -31.16
N GLU A 42 24.56 8.84 -31.40
CA GLU A 42 23.59 7.73 -31.28
C GLU A 42 23.04 7.56 -29.85
N ARG A 43 23.84 7.92 -28.82
CA ARG A 43 23.44 7.89 -27.40
C ARG A 43 22.54 9.07 -27.05
N GLU A 44 22.80 10.25 -27.60
CA GLU A 44 21.97 11.45 -27.43
C GLU A 44 20.61 11.28 -28.14
N ASP A 45 20.60 10.84 -29.40
CA ASP A 45 19.39 10.46 -30.14
C ASP A 45 18.52 9.44 -29.38
N ARG A 46 19.16 8.44 -28.75
CA ARG A 46 18.48 7.39 -27.99
C ARG A 46 17.91 7.91 -26.68
N LEU A 47 18.64 8.78 -25.97
CA LEU A 47 18.16 9.45 -24.78
C LEU A 47 16.94 10.33 -25.08
N ASP A 48 16.98 11.09 -26.17
CA ASP A 48 15.85 11.94 -26.56
C ASP A 48 14.65 11.13 -27.07
N ALA A 49 14.86 10.02 -27.79
CA ALA A 49 13.80 9.06 -28.10
C ALA A 49 13.17 8.45 -26.83
N ASN A 50 13.97 8.09 -25.83
CA ASN A 50 13.49 7.55 -24.54
C ASN A 50 12.75 8.60 -23.71
N ARG A 51 13.22 9.85 -23.70
CA ARG A 51 12.54 11.01 -23.09
C ARG A 51 11.21 11.32 -23.75
N GLU A 52 11.15 11.23 -25.08
CA GLU A 52 9.91 11.35 -25.83
C GLU A 52 8.93 10.21 -25.52
N LEU A 53 9.44 8.98 -25.38
CA LEU A 53 8.65 7.83 -24.94
C LEU A 53 8.08 8.03 -23.52
N VAL A 54 8.85 8.61 -22.59
CA VAL A 54 8.37 9.04 -21.26
C VAL A 54 7.33 10.16 -21.34
N ALA A 55 7.52 11.14 -22.23
CA ALA A 55 6.64 12.30 -22.36
C ALA A 55 5.28 11.97 -22.97
N ARG A 56 5.23 11.02 -23.92
CA ARG A 56 4.00 10.56 -24.59
C ARG A 56 3.38 9.31 -23.95
N GLY A 57 4.21 8.44 -23.39
CA GLY A 57 3.84 7.14 -22.83
C GLY A 57 2.84 7.24 -21.68
N CYS A 58 2.00 6.21 -21.55
CA CYS A 58 0.89 6.18 -20.58
C CYS A 58 0.05 7.48 -20.57
N ALA A 59 -0.25 8.04 -21.75
CA ALA A 59 -0.95 9.31 -21.93
C ALA A 59 -0.28 10.52 -21.22
N GLY A 60 1.05 10.50 -21.08
CA GLY A 60 1.86 11.54 -20.42
C GLY A 60 1.83 11.49 -18.90
N LEU A 61 1.25 10.45 -18.28
CA LEU A 61 1.06 10.37 -16.83
C LEU A 61 2.37 10.18 -16.04
N LEU A 62 3.44 9.69 -16.70
CA LEU A 62 4.75 9.41 -16.10
C LEU A 62 5.77 10.56 -16.22
N ARG A 63 5.47 11.60 -17.01
CA ARG A 63 6.48 12.53 -17.56
C ARG A 63 7.42 13.16 -16.53
N GLU A 64 6.88 13.66 -15.41
CA GLU A 64 7.66 14.42 -14.40
C GLU A 64 8.52 13.52 -13.53
N ASP A 65 8.05 12.30 -13.27
CA ASP A 65 8.59 11.42 -12.26
C ASP A 65 9.57 10.37 -12.87
N MET A 66 9.57 10.23 -14.22
CA MET A 66 10.43 9.28 -14.97
C MET A 66 11.53 9.91 -15.84
N TYR A 67 11.53 11.23 -16.07
CA TYR A 67 12.43 11.85 -17.06
C TYR A 67 13.93 11.70 -16.75
N ALA A 68 14.26 11.62 -15.45
CA ALA A 68 15.62 11.40 -14.96
C ALA A 68 16.03 9.92 -14.93
N SER A 69 15.07 9.00 -15.01
CA SER A 69 15.27 7.54 -14.99
C SER A 69 15.32 6.92 -16.39
N ALA A 70 15.16 7.73 -17.44
CA ALA A 70 15.29 7.29 -18.83
C ALA A 70 16.78 7.03 -19.15
N PRO A 71 17.18 5.77 -19.42
CA PRO A 71 18.56 5.46 -19.78
C PRO A 71 18.89 5.97 -21.19
N ASP A 72 20.19 6.05 -21.50
CA ASP A 72 20.71 6.47 -22.81
C ASP A 72 21.40 5.33 -23.59
N ASP A 73 21.56 4.15 -22.97
CA ASP A 73 22.20 2.97 -23.54
C ASP A 73 21.21 1.96 -24.15
N THR A 74 19.99 1.89 -23.63
CA THR A 74 18.99 0.86 -23.93
C THR A 74 17.74 1.50 -24.55
N ARG A 75 17.08 0.81 -25.50
CA ARG A 75 15.82 1.30 -26.11
C ARG A 75 14.64 0.99 -25.21
N GLY A 76 13.75 1.97 -25.03
CA GLY A 76 12.52 1.79 -24.28
C GLY A 76 11.45 1.01 -25.04
N VAL A 77 10.71 0.18 -24.31
CA VAL A 77 9.51 -0.53 -24.76
C VAL A 77 8.32 0.01 -23.98
N LEU A 78 7.27 0.41 -24.70
CA LEU A 78 6.00 0.83 -24.14
C LEU A 78 4.93 -0.20 -24.50
N ASP A 79 4.42 -0.90 -23.50
CA ASP A 79 3.22 -1.72 -23.61
C ASP A 79 2.05 -0.99 -22.94
N ALA A 80 0.92 -0.84 -23.65
CA ALA A 80 -0.17 0.03 -23.22
C ALA A 80 -1.55 -0.49 -23.66
N TYR A 81 -2.30 -1.03 -22.73
CA TYR A 81 -3.69 -1.43 -22.89
C TYR A 81 -4.63 -0.40 -22.22
N GLY A 82 -5.72 -0.07 -22.91
CA GLY A 82 -6.77 0.83 -22.43
C GLY A 82 -8.13 0.43 -22.95
N THR A 83 -9.20 1.03 -22.42
CA THR A 83 -10.58 0.60 -22.69
C THR A 83 -11.03 0.73 -24.16
N LEU A 84 -10.82 -0.34 -24.94
CA LEU A 84 -11.64 -0.70 -26.10
C LEU A 84 -12.01 -2.18 -26.05
N LEU A 85 -12.75 -2.56 -25.01
CA LEU A 85 -13.48 -3.82 -25.01
C LEU A 85 -14.67 -3.69 -25.95
N ARG A 86 -14.74 -4.59 -26.93
CA ARG A 86 -15.97 -4.83 -27.69
C ARG A 86 -17.04 -5.40 -26.74
N PRO A 87 -18.34 -5.21 -27.01
CA PRO A 87 -19.40 -5.93 -26.30
C PRO A 87 -19.10 -7.44 -26.29
N GLY A 88 -19.01 -8.03 -25.11
CA GLY A 88 -18.67 -9.45 -24.93
C GLY A 88 -17.22 -9.79 -24.58
N GLN A 89 -16.31 -8.81 -24.42
CA GLN A 89 -14.99 -9.05 -23.83
C GLN A 89 -14.85 -8.50 -22.41
N GLU A 90 -14.19 -9.26 -21.53
CA GLU A 90 -13.91 -8.88 -20.15
C GLU A 90 -12.43 -8.48 -19.96
N SER A 91 -12.14 -7.18 -19.87
CA SER A 91 -10.93 -6.69 -19.18
C SER A 91 -11.34 -5.89 -17.95
N ARG A 92 -10.65 -6.14 -16.84
CA ARG A 92 -10.84 -5.38 -15.60
C ARG A 92 -10.06 -4.06 -15.62
N ALA A 93 -8.99 -3.98 -16.42
CA ALA A 93 -8.16 -2.81 -16.57
C ALA A 93 -8.84 -1.73 -17.41
N LEU A 94 -8.91 -0.52 -16.85
CA LEU A 94 -9.26 0.72 -17.54
C LEU A 94 -8.02 1.34 -18.20
N LEU A 95 -6.86 1.08 -17.59
CA LEU A 95 -5.52 1.40 -18.05
C LEU A 95 -4.61 0.31 -17.49
N ASP A 96 -3.76 -0.29 -18.31
CA ASP A 96 -2.58 -1.04 -17.87
C ASP A 96 -1.44 -0.67 -18.81
N CYS A 97 -0.46 0.06 -18.30
CA CYS A 97 0.61 0.64 -19.06
C CYS A 97 1.94 0.34 -18.39
N THR A 98 2.83 -0.35 -19.08
CA THR A 98 4.20 -0.66 -18.64
C THR A 98 5.18 0.04 -19.59
N LEU A 99 6.11 0.80 -19.02
CA LEU A 99 7.24 1.39 -19.70
C LEU A 99 8.52 0.77 -19.14
N ALA A 100 9.35 0.17 -19.99
CA ALA A 100 10.49 -0.62 -19.56
C ALA A 100 11.73 -0.44 -20.46
N TRP A 101 12.92 -0.63 -19.89
CA TRP A 101 14.21 -0.62 -20.58
C TRP A 101 15.09 -1.77 -20.07
N GLY A 102 15.76 -2.47 -20.98
CA GLY A 102 16.69 -3.56 -20.67
C GLY A 102 16.63 -4.70 -21.69
N ASP A 103 17.57 -5.64 -21.58
CA ASP A 103 17.74 -6.74 -22.53
C ASP A 103 16.82 -7.92 -22.22
N GLY A 104 15.55 -7.84 -22.61
CA GLY A 104 14.64 -8.97 -22.55
C GLY A 104 13.27 -8.76 -23.20
N ASP A 105 12.73 -9.82 -23.80
CA ASP A 105 11.36 -9.89 -24.33
C ASP A 105 10.33 -9.91 -23.19
N GLY A 106 10.01 -8.71 -22.67
CA GLY A 106 8.85 -8.46 -21.82
C GLY A 106 9.03 -8.72 -20.32
N ASP A 107 8.36 -7.86 -19.55
CA ASP A 107 7.96 -7.93 -18.14
C ASP A 107 8.97 -8.30 -17.02
N THR A 108 9.90 -9.24 -17.20
CA THR A 108 10.70 -9.83 -16.10
C THR A 108 12.21 -9.61 -16.15
N ALA A 109 12.78 -9.03 -17.20
CA ALA A 109 14.24 -8.84 -17.34
C ALA A 109 14.68 -7.38 -17.61
N ALA A 110 13.75 -6.42 -17.55
CA ALA A 110 14.09 -5.01 -17.69
C ALA A 110 14.91 -4.51 -16.49
N GLY A 111 15.93 -3.69 -16.72
CA GLY A 111 16.68 -3.01 -15.65
C GLY A 111 15.89 -1.86 -15.02
N VAL A 112 15.12 -1.12 -15.84
CA VAL A 112 14.22 -0.05 -15.40
C VAL A 112 12.79 -0.40 -15.84
N ARG A 113 11.82 -0.31 -14.92
CA ARG A 113 10.38 -0.53 -15.21
C ARG A 113 9.54 0.47 -14.43
N ALA A 114 8.59 1.10 -15.11
CA ALA A 114 7.46 1.80 -14.51
C ALA A 114 6.16 1.13 -14.96
N ARG A 115 5.21 0.94 -14.04
CA ARG A 115 3.87 0.42 -14.36
C ARG A 115 2.80 1.33 -13.77
N VAL A 116 1.76 1.56 -14.56
CA VAL A 116 0.55 2.27 -14.17
C VAL A 116 -0.64 1.41 -14.53
N ARG A 117 -1.36 0.96 -13.52
CA ARG A 117 -2.61 0.20 -13.67
C ARG A 117 -3.76 0.92 -13.00
N ALA A 118 -4.90 0.94 -13.66
CA ALA A 118 -6.15 1.38 -13.10
C ALA A 118 -7.24 0.38 -13.48
N GLU A 119 -7.95 -0.15 -12.50
CA GLU A 119 -8.95 -1.20 -12.71
C GLU A 119 -10.17 -1.01 -11.83
N ALA A 120 -11.29 -1.61 -12.23
CA ALA A 120 -12.42 -1.70 -11.31
C ALA A 120 -12.30 -2.96 -10.46
N VAL A 121 -12.46 -2.80 -9.16
CA VAL A 121 -12.44 -3.89 -8.20
C VAL A 121 -13.87 -4.43 -8.05
N PRO A 122 -14.12 -5.72 -8.32
CA PRO A 122 -15.38 -6.37 -7.95
C PRO A 122 -15.44 -6.55 -6.43
N ASP A 123 -16.65 -6.49 -5.85
CA ASP A 123 -16.91 -6.57 -4.39
C ASP A 123 -16.31 -7.79 -3.64
N ARG A 124 -15.77 -8.78 -4.37
CA ARG A 124 -15.16 -10.02 -3.87
C ARG A 124 -13.65 -10.10 -4.11
N THR A 125 -12.98 -8.98 -4.37
CA THR A 125 -11.53 -8.97 -4.62
C THR A 125 -10.86 -8.03 -3.63
N SER A 126 -9.95 -8.58 -2.81
CA SER A 126 -9.09 -7.76 -1.95
C SER A 126 -8.21 -6.85 -2.82
N PRO A 127 -8.21 -5.53 -2.61
CA PRO A 127 -7.37 -4.59 -3.39
C PRO A 127 -5.91 -4.56 -2.92
N GLY A 128 -5.51 -5.47 -2.03
CA GLY A 128 -4.20 -5.45 -1.38
C GLY A 128 -4.06 -4.33 -0.35
N PRO A 129 -2.82 -3.98 0.06
CA PRO A 129 -2.57 -3.04 1.14
C PRO A 129 -2.81 -1.58 0.68
N VAL A 130 -4.07 -1.13 0.71
CA VAL A 130 -4.48 0.26 0.40
C VAL A 130 -4.75 1.13 1.64
N THR A 131 -4.44 0.64 2.83
CA THR A 131 -4.66 1.34 4.10
C THR A 131 -3.31 1.68 4.75
N GLY A 132 -2.74 2.83 4.43
CA GLY A 132 -1.45 3.28 4.96
C GLY A 132 -1.22 4.79 4.82
N ASP A 133 0.03 5.23 4.93
CA ASP A 133 0.39 6.61 4.59
C ASP A 133 0.53 6.74 3.06
N PHE A 134 -0.33 7.55 2.46
CA PHE A 134 -0.29 7.87 1.04
C PHE A 134 0.58 9.11 0.72
N GLY A 135 1.06 9.85 1.71
CA GLY A 135 1.88 11.06 1.51
C GLY A 135 1.17 12.29 0.92
N LEU A 136 -0.09 12.15 0.47
CA LEU A 136 -0.96 13.22 -0.01
C LEU A 136 -2.31 13.22 0.74
N PRO A 137 -2.95 14.40 0.95
CA PRO A 137 -4.23 14.48 1.62
C PRO A 137 -5.37 13.91 0.76
N LEU A 138 -5.95 12.79 1.20
CA LEU A 138 -7.06 12.11 0.54
C LEU A 138 -8.43 12.57 1.07
N PRO A 139 -9.46 12.70 0.21
CA PRO A 139 -10.84 12.91 0.66
C PRO A 139 -11.42 11.64 1.32
N PRO A 140 -12.53 11.73 2.09
CA PRO A 140 -13.15 10.57 2.74
C PRO A 140 -13.57 9.43 1.79
N SER A 141 -13.72 9.70 0.50
CA SER A 141 -14.07 8.76 -0.57
C SER A 141 -12.86 8.10 -1.24
N ALA A 142 -11.67 8.21 -0.64
CA ALA A 142 -10.45 7.58 -1.11
C ALA A 142 -9.64 7.02 0.07
N THR A 143 -8.91 5.93 -0.17
CA THR A 143 -7.91 5.39 0.75
C THR A 143 -6.73 4.89 -0.06
N GLY A 144 -5.51 5.03 0.45
CA GLY A 144 -4.33 4.60 -0.26
C GLY A 144 -3.14 4.40 0.67
N SER A 145 -2.06 3.93 0.07
CA SER A 145 -0.77 3.67 0.70
C SER A 145 0.35 4.00 -0.27
N THR A 146 1.53 4.28 0.28
CA THR A 146 2.81 4.21 -0.43
C THR A 146 3.70 3.20 0.27
N GLY A 147 4.58 2.55 -0.48
CA GLY A 147 5.46 1.52 0.05
C GLY A 147 6.60 1.19 -0.90
N THR A 148 7.19 0.03 -0.66
CA THR A 148 8.27 -0.56 -1.46
C THR A 148 7.83 -1.94 -1.94
N SER A 149 8.42 -2.43 -3.02
CA SER A 149 8.37 -3.83 -3.39
C SER A 149 9.69 -4.27 -3.99
N ASP A 150 10.18 -5.43 -3.59
CA ASP A 150 11.44 -5.97 -4.06
C ASP A 150 11.30 -6.49 -5.49
N ARG A 151 12.22 -6.09 -6.38
CA ARG A 151 12.42 -6.76 -7.65
C ARG A 151 13.16 -8.08 -7.41
N ARG A 152 12.83 -9.15 -8.13
CA ARG A 152 13.57 -10.42 -8.08
C ARG A 152 15.07 -10.27 -8.35
N ASP A 153 15.45 -9.22 -9.07
CA ASP A 153 16.83 -8.93 -9.50
C ASP A 153 17.56 -7.96 -8.54
N GLY A 154 17.00 -7.67 -7.35
CA GLY A 154 17.67 -6.92 -6.28
C GLY A 154 17.45 -5.40 -6.25
N GLY A 155 16.76 -4.82 -7.24
CA GLY A 155 16.40 -3.40 -7.24
C GLY A 155 15.11 -3.08 -6.48
N ALA A 156 15.09 -1.98 -5.72
CA ALA A 156 13.86 -1.50 -5.08
C ALA A 156 12.90 -0.85 -6.08
N VAL A 157 11.59 -1.02 -5.87
CA VAL A 157 10.53 -0.33 -6.61
C VAL A 157 9.67 0.46 -5.63
N ALA A 158 9.49 1.75 -5.89
CA ALA A 158 8.56 2.58 -5.14
C ALA A 158 7.14 2.27 -5.60
N THR A 159 6.23 2.01 -4.66
CA THR A 159 4.84 1.62 -4.97
C THR A 159 3.83 2.60 -4.37
N ALA A 160 2.71 2.79 -5.06
CA ALA A 160 1.52 3.44 -4.53
C ALA A 160 0.26 2.69 -4.96
N SER A 161 -0.63 2.44 -4.00
CA SER A 161 -1.95 1.83 -4.25
C SER A 161 -3.04 2.72 -3.69
N LEU A 162 -4.09 2.95 -4.47
CA LEU A 162 -5.11 3.97 -4.21
C LEU A 162 -6.50 3.48 -4.65
N LEU A 163 -7.41 3.31 -3.70
CA LEU A 163 -8.80 2.91 -3.90
C LEU A 163 -9.72 4.12 -3.76
N VAL A 164 -10.60 4.34 -4.75
CA VAL A 164 -11.44 5.55 -4.86
C VAL A 164 -12.87 5.20 -5.26
N ASP A 165 -13.84 5.89 -4.64
CA ASP A 165 -15.25 5.77 -4.98
C ASP A 165 -15.56 6.41 -6.36
N CYS A 166 -16.36 5.72 -7.16
CA CYS A 166 -17.03 6.22 -8.35
C CYS A 166 -18.56 6.21 -8.14
N PRO A 167 -19.14 7.30 -7.61
CA PRO A 167 -20.58 7.39 -7.34
C PRO A 167 -21.48 7.10 -8.54
N LYS A 168 -21.06 7.50 -9.76
CA LYS A 168 -21.80 7.25 -11.01
C LYS A 168 -21.51 5.86 -11.62
N GLY A 169 -20.64 5.08 -10.98
CA GLY A 169 -20.11 3.82 -11.49
C GLY A 169 -19.05 4.01 -12.58
N LEU A 170 -18.44 2.90 -12.98
CA LEU A 170 -17.50 2.81 -14.10
C LEU A 170 -18.24 2.24 -15.32
N HIS A 171 -18.24 2.98 -16.42
CA HIS A 171 -19.01 2.65 -17.63
C HIS A 171 -18.33 1.56 -18.50
N GLY A 172 -19.04 1.09 -19.53
CA GLY A 172 -18.51 0.13 -20.51
C GLY A 172 -18.36 -1.32 -20.03
N ARG A 173 -19.06 -1.72 -18.96
CA ARG A 173 -18.95 -3.05 -18.33
C ARG A 173 -20.29 -3.76 -18.25
N GLY A 174 -20.27 -5.09 -18.29
CA GLY A 174 -21.47 -5.92 -18.04
C GLY A 174 -22.00 -5.88 -16.60
N ARG A 175 -21.22 -5.35 -15.65
CA ARG A 175 -21.65 -5.02 -14.28
C ARG A 175 -21.11 -3.65 -13.87
N ALA A 176 -21.98 -2.81 -13.32
CA ALA A 176 -21.60 -1.50 -12.79
C ALA A 176 -20.79 -1.69 -11.49
N THR A 177 -19.52 -1.30 -11.53
CA THR A 177 -18.60 -1.27 -10.38
C THR A 177 -18.45 0.17 -9.91
N ARG A 178 -18.40 0.38 -8.58
CA ARG A 178 -18.23 1.70 -7.97
C ARG A 178 -16.83 1.94 -7.40
N ASP A 179 -15.93 0.98 -7.56
CA ASP A 179 -14.64 0.97 -6.89
C ASP A 179 -13.53 0.99 -7.95
N LEU A 180 -12.73 2.06 -7.94
CA LEU A 180 -11.56 2.24 -8.80
C LEU A 180 -10.29 2.02 -7.98
N LEU A 181 -9.51 1.00 -8.31
CA LEU A 181 -8.16 0.80 -7.78
C LEU A 181 -7.15 1.31 -8.81
N VAL A 182 -6.20 2.11 -8.35
CA VAL A 182 -5.03 2.55 -9.09
C VAL A 182 -3.78 2.05 -8.38
N SER A 183 -2.90 1.41 -9.13
CA SER A 183 -1.61 0.92 -8.67
C SER A 183 -0.51 1.52 -9.56
N VAL A 184 0.55 2.01 -8.93
CA VAL A 184 1.70 2.63 -9.58
C VAL A 184 2.97 2.03 -9.03
N GLU A 185 3.85 1.64 -9.92
CA GLU A 185 5.21 1.16 -9.67
C GLU A 185 6.18 2.10 -10.41
N LEU A 186 7.12 2.71 -9.70
CA LEU A 186 8.21 3.51 -10.29
C LEU A 186 9.57 2.97 -9.81
N PRO A 187 10.63 3.05 -10.62
CA PRO A 187 11.97 2.68 -10.18
C PRO A 187 12.40 3.55 -8.99
N SER A 188 13.02 2.93 -7.98
CA SER A 188 13.63 3.62 -6.85
C SER A 188 15.14 3.73 -7.03
N GLY A 189 15.73 4.85 -6.57
CA GLY A 189 17.19 5.05 -6.58
C GLY A 189 17.89 4.58 -5.31
N ALA A 190 17.19 3.93 -4.39
CA ALA A 190 17.76 3.39 -3.14
C ALA A 190 18.38 2.00 -3.36
N ASP A 191 19.69 1.89 -3.12
CA ASP A 191 20.47 0.64 -3.26
C ASP A 191 20.27 -0.36 -2.12
N ASP A 192 19.75 0.08 -0.96
CA ASP A 192 19.37 -0.79 0.17
C ASP A 192 18.00 -0.34 0.70
N ALA A 193 16.94 -1.03 0.28
CA ALA A 193 15.58 -0.77 0.74
C ALA A 193 15.21 -1.64 1.94
N ASP A 194 15.45 -1.11 3.15
CA ASP A 194 14.63 -1.49 4.30
C ASP A 194 13.13 -1.33 3.96
N VAL A 195 12.23 -1.92 4.76
CA VAL A 195 10.76 -1.75 4.61
C VAL A 195 10.30 -0.27 4.68
N TYR A 196 11.20 0.65 5.05
CA TYR A 196 11.01 2.11 5.07
C TYR A 196 11.92 2.88 4.09
N GLY A 197 12.73 2.19 3.27
CA GLY A 197 13.94 2.71 2.62
C GLY A 197 13.75 3.63 1.42
N VAL A 198 12.55 3.71 0.82
CA VAL A 198 12.31 4.61 -0.32
C VAL A 198 12.22 6.08 0.14
N PRO A 199 13.02 6.99 -0.46
CA PRO A 199 13.04 8.42 -0.14
C PRO A 199 11.66 9.06 -0.14
N LYS A 200 11.45 10.06 0.74
CA LYS A 200 10.18 10.81 0.82
C LYS A 200 9.80 11.48 -0.50
N SER A 201 10.78 11.89 -1.30
CA SER A 201 10.60 12.41 -2.67
C SER A 201 9.98 11.37 -3.61
N GLU A 202 10.48 10.14 -3.59
CA GLU A 202 10.01 9.05 -4.44
C GLU A 202 8.63 8.55 -4.01
N ARG A 203 8.39 8.40 -2.70
CA ARG A 203 7.03 8.13 -2.16
C ARG A 203 6.02 9.20 -2.59
N LEU A 204 6.43 10.47 -2.61
CA LEU A 204 5.58 11.56 -3.10
C LEU A 204 5.39 11.52 -4.63
N ALA A 205 6.37 11.06 -5.39
CA ALA A 205 6.28 10.88 -6.85
C ALA A 205 5.27 9.79 -7.24
N VAL A 206 5.33 8.61 -6.60
CA VAL A 206 4.35 7.53 -6.84
C VAL A 206 2.94 7.95 -6.42
N ALA A 207 2.78 8.62 -5.27
CA ALA A 207 1.49 9.14 -4.81
C ALA A 207 0.89 10.17 -5.78
N ARG A 208 1.74 11.09 -6.29
CA ARG A 208 1.35 12.08 -7.32
C ARG A 208 0.91 11.40 -8.60
N THR A 209 1.68 10.41 -9.07
CA THR A 209 1.33 9.64 -10.27
C THR A 209 0.02 8.90 -10.07
N ALA A 210 -0.20 8.21 -8.95
CA ALA A 210 -1.46 7.53 -8.66
C ALA A 210 -2.66 8.51 -8.63
N ALA A 211 -2.50 9.71 -8.07
CA ALA A 211 -3.52 10.77 -8.10
C ALA A 211 -3.76 11.34 -9.51
N LYS A 212 -2.70 11.59 -10.31
CA LYS A 212 -2.79 12.02 -11.72
C LYS A 212 -3.57 10.99 -12.55
N VAL A 213 -3.23 9.70 -12.40
CA VAL A 213 -3.84 8.56 -13.08
C VAL A 213 -5.31 8.43 -12.71
N THR A 214 -5.62 8.48 -11.41
CA THR A 214 -7.00 8.48 -10.90
C THR A 214 -7.81 9.61 -11.55
N ASN A 215 -7.30 10.84 -11.53
CA ASN A 215 -7.98 12.00 -12.13
C ASN A 215 -8.19 11.87 -13.64
N TRP A 216 -7.26 11.22 -14.35
CA TRP A 216 -7.40 10.94 -15.77
C TRP A 216 -8.49 9.89 -16.02
N VAL A 217 -8.46 8.76 -15.32
CA VAL A 217 -9.42 7.66 -15.45
C VAL A 217 -10.82 8.08 -15.01
N SER A 218 -10.96 8.68 -13.82
CA SER A 218 -12.25 9.12 -13.27
C SER A 218 -12.98 10.09 -14.21
N ARG A 219 -12.23 11.03 -14.83
CA ARG A 219 -12.77 11.94 -15.86
C ARG A 219 -13.16 11.22 -17.14
N LYS A 220 -12.32 10.30 -17.65
CA LYS A 220 -12.61 9.52 -18.85
C LYS A 220 -13.81 8.59 -18.68
N GLN A 221 -14.01 8.04 -17.48
CA GLN A 221 -15.06 7.08 -17.15
C GLN A 221 -16.34 7.71 -16.58
N GLY A 222 -16.41 9.04 -16.43
CA GLY A 222 -17.59 9.71 -15.87
C GLY A 222 -17.87 9.39 -14.39
N CYS A 223 -16.87 8.83 -13.68
CA CYS A 223 -16.89 8.29 -12.32
C CYS A 223 -17.66 9.14 -11.29
N GLY A 224 -17.61 10.47 -11.43
CA GLY A 224 -18.41 11.42 -10.64
C GLY A 224 -17.79 11.82 -9.30
N SER A 225 -16.56 11.37 -9.02
CA SER A 225 -15.72 11.87 -7.92
C SER A 225 -15.14 13.25 -8.24
N GLU A 226 -14.83 14.01 -7.19
CA GLU A 226 -14.01 15.22 -7.31
C GLU A 226 -12.54 14.86 -7.62
N PRO A 227 -11.80 15.68 -8.38
CA PRO A 227 -10.39 15.44 -8.64
C PRO A 227 -9.55 15.43 -7.34
N LEU A 228 -8.71 14.42 -7.19
CA LEU A 228 -7.73 14.33 -6.12
C LEU A 228 -6.65 15.40 -6.27
N ARG A 229 -6.12 15.89 -5.14
CA ARG A 229 -5.01 16.84 -5.11
C ARG A 229 -3.69 16.12 -5.44
N THR A 230 -2.87 16.73 -6.28
CA THR A 230 -1.51 16.28 -6.63
C THR A 230 -0.42 17.13 -5.97
N GLY A 231 -0.78 18.24 -5.35
CA GLY A 231 0.12 19.08 -4.56
C GLY A 231 0.02 18.80 -3.06
N PRO A 232 1.04 19.21 -2.27
CA PRO A 232 0.85 19.34 -0.82
C PRO A 232 -0.28 20.34 -0.56
N GLY A 233 -1.05 20.10 0.49
CA GLY A 233 -2.15 20.97 0.88
C GLY A 233 -2.62 20.69 2.29
N ALA A 234 -3.53 21.52 2.79
CA ALA A 234 -4.16 21.27 4.08
C ALA A 234 -4.79 19.86 4.08
N ALA A 235 -4.52 19.11 5.16
CA ALA A 235 -5.18 17.85 5.46
C ALA A 235 -6.72 18.05 5.49
N PRO A 236 -7.51 16.97 5.29
CA PRO A 236 -8.95 17.03 5.50
C PRO A 236 -9.29 17.65 6.85
N ALA A 237 -10.38 18.42 6.91
CA ALA A 237 -10.82 19.04 8.15
C ALA A 237 -11.03 17.95 9.21
N LYS A 238 -10.42 18.15 10.39
CA LYS A 238 -10.60 17.25 11.51
C LYS A 238 -12.09 17.17 11.86
N THR A 239 -12.61 15.95 11.97
CA THR A 239 -13.96 15.63 12.43
C THR A 239 -13.85 15.28 13.91
N PRO A 240 -14.22 16.17 14.85
CA PRO A 240 -14.08 15.88 16.27
C PRO A 240 -15.05 14.77 16.70
N GLY A 241 -14.57 13.80 17.48
CA GLY A 241 -15.42 12.88 18.23
C GLY A 241 -15.94 11.65 17.47
N LEU A 242 -15.24 11.17 16.43
CA LEU A 242 -15.51 9.84 15.85
C LEU A 242 -15.36 8.72 16.91
N CYS A 243 -14.49 8.94 17.90
CA CYS A 243 -14.17 8.02 18.99
C CYS A 243 -14.65 8.48 20.38
N ALA A 244 -15.32 9.64 20.49
CA ALA A 244 -15.81 10.17 21.77
C ALA A 244 -16.82 9.25 22.51
N TRP A 245 -17.40 8.28 21.81
CA TRP A 245 -18.27 7.24 22.38
C TRP A 245 -17.50 6.24 23.26
N LEU A 246 -16.18 6.09 23.07
CA LEU A 246 -15.27 5.19 23.78
C LEU A 246 -14.86 5.78 25.14
N SER A 247 -15.79 6.39 25.88
CA SER A 247 -15.49 7.01 27.17
C SER A 247 -15.46 5.97 28.30
N PRO A 248 -14.51 6.02 29.27
CA PRO A 248 -14.32 4.96 30.27
C PRO A 248 -15.56 4.79 31.17
N LYS A 249 -16.12 5.92 31.62
CA LYS A 249 -17.39 5.98 32.36
C LYS A 249 -18.54 5.31 31.60
N GLY A 250 -18.52 5.38 30.27
CA GLY A 250 -19.52 4.77 29.40
C GLY A 250 -19.31 3.28 29.15
N LEU A 251 -18.09 2.76 29.34
CA LEU A 251 -17.74 1.34 29.23
C LEU A 251 -17.93 0.57 30.54
N GLY A 252 -18.16 1.26 31.67
CA GLY A 252 -18.15 0.66 33.00
C GLY A 252 -16.75 0.30 33.49
N SER A 253 -15.71 0.83 32.83
CA SER A 253 -14.30 0.55 33.15
C SER A 253 -13.84 1.22 34.45
N THR A 254 -12.77 0.69 35.04
CA THR A 254 -12.19 1.18 36.30
C THR A 254 -11.81 2.66 36.24
N PRO A 255 -12.07 3.42 37.32
CA PRO A 255 -11.65 4.81 37.45
C PRO A 255 -10.14 4.97 37.23
N GLY A 256 -9.74 5.97 36.46
CA GLY A 256 -8.34 6.25 36.18
C GLY A 256 -8.18 7.08 34.92
N LYS A 257 -6.93 7.37 34.57
CA LYS A 257 -6.58 8.08 33.34
C LYS A 257 -6.62 7.09 32.16
N TRP A 258 -7.16 7.55 31.04
CA TRP A 258 -7.19 6.79 29.79
C TRP A 258 -6.54 7.63 28.70
N SER A 259 -5.73 6.98 27.88
CA SER A 259 -5.24 7.49 26.60
C SER A 259 -6.14 6.99 25.47
N PHE A 260 -6.28 7.78 24.42
CA PHE A 260 -7.06 7.44 23.23
C PHE A 260 -6.22 7.63 21.99
N ASP A 261 -6.30 6.66 21.07
CA ASP A 261 -5.53 6.68 19.85
C ASP A 261 -6.00 7.84 18.95
N GLY A 262 -5.10 8.80 18.69
CA GLY A 262 -5.41 10.08 18.05
C GLY A 262 -5.92 10.02 16.58
N ASN A 263 -6.15 8.82 16.06
CA ASN A 263 -6.78 8.58 14.75
C ASN A 263 -8.29 8.90 14.72
N ASP A 264 -8.87 9.30 15.87
CA ASP A 264 -10.23 9.85 16.05
C ASP A 264 -10.61 10.97 15.06
N THR A 265 -9.65 11.72 14.51
CA THR A 265 -10.00 13.00 13.87
C THR A 265 -10.16 13.02 12.35
N THR A 266 -9.92 11.92 11.61
CA THR A 266 -10.06 11.91 10.14
C THR A 266 -11.08 10.87 9.69
N TYR A 267 -12.24 11.31 9.22
CA TYR A 267 -13.27 10.40 8.70
C TYR A 267 -12.87 9.84 7.33
N ASN A 268 -12.73 8.51 7.26
CA ASN A 268 -12.66 7.74 6.02
C ASN A 268 -13.99 6.97 5.85
N ARG A 269 -14.59 6.98 4.66
CA ARG A 269 -15.86 6.29 4.42
C ARG A 269 -15.73 4.76 4.42
N ARG A 270 -14.55 4.25 4.05
CA ARG A 270 -14.29 2.82 3.85
C ARG A 270 -13.76 2.13 5.09
N THR A 271 -12.98 2.83 5.90
CA THR A 271 -12.40 2.32 7.14
C THR A 271 -12.66 3.23 8.33
N GLY A 272 -12.78 2.65 9.53
CA GLY A 272 -12.90 3.39 10.77
C GLY A 272 -12.20 2.67 11.91
N THR A 273 -11.38 3.40 12.68
CA THR A 273 -10.63 2.85 13.80
C THR A 273 -10.74 3.77 15.01
N CYS A 274 -11.06 3.20 16.16
CA CYS A 274 -11.03 3.85 17.47
C CYS A 274 -10.37 2.91 18.47
N GLY A 275 -9.52 3.45 19.34
CA GLY A 275 -8.85 2.70 20.39
C GLY A 275 -8.62 3.56 21.62
N GLY A 276 -8.61 2.92 22.78
CA GLY A 276 -8.36 3.56 24.06
C GLY A 276 -7.77 2.57 25.05
N ARG A 277 -6.75 3.01 25.78
CA ARG A 277 -6.00 2.22 26.77
C ARG A 277 -5.87 3.02 28.06
N TRP A 278 -6.09 2.34 29.19
CA TRP A 278 -5.87 2.84 30.54
C TRP A 278 -4.39 3.20 30.76
N ASP A 279 -4.12 4.09 31.70
CA ASP A 279 -2.77 4.56 31.99
C ASP A 279 -2.11 3.69 33.06
N ASP A 280 -1.31 2.72 32.61
CA ASP A 280 -0.62 1.74 33.44
C ASP A 280 0.32 2.35 34.51
N THR A 281 0.61 3.67 34.43
CA THR A 281 1.33 4.39 35.51
C THR A 281 0.52 4.58 36.80
N ALA A 282 -0.79 4.29 36.78
CA ALA A 282 -1.67 4.44 37.93
C ALA A 282 -1.79 3.18 38.82
N GLY A 283 -1.06 2.10 38.52
CA GLY A 283 -1.10 0.81 39.24
C GLY A 283 -1.47 -0.35 38.32
N SER A 284 -2.03 -1.44 38.85
CA SER A 284 -2.82 -2.40 38.04
C SER A 284 -4.32 -2.04 38.17
N PRO A 285 -5.11 -2.12 37.09
CA PRO A 285 -6.54 -1.84 37.15
C PRO A 285 -7.35 -3.01 37.76
N GLY A 286 -6.67 -4.09 38.18
CA GLY A 286 -7.22 -5.24 38.89
C GLY A 286 -7.71 -6.36 37.96
N HIS A 287 -7.66 -7.60 38.46
CA HIS A 287 -7.98 -8.81 37.70
C HIS A 287 -9.34 -8.73 36.97
N LEU A 288 -9.32 -9.02 35.66
CA LEU A 288 -10.45 -8.98 34.71
C LEU A 288 -11.10 -7.61 34.52
N THR A 289 -10.43 -6.53 34.92
CA THR A 289 -10.82 -5.18 34.53
C THR A 289 -10.45 -4.93 33.07
N VAL A 290 -11.35 -4.34 32.29
CA VAL A 290 -11.05 -3.88 30.92
C VAL A 290 -10.09 -2.70 30.98
N ARG A 291 -8.82 -2.93 30.60
CA ARG A 291 -7.74 -1.93 30.53
C ARG A 291 -7.56 -1.33 29.13
N ALA A 292 -8.04 -1.97 28.08
CA ALA A 292 -8.16 -1.34 26.77
C ALA A 292 -9.42 -1.77 26.04
N ALA A 293 -9.89 -0.96 25.09
CA ALA A 293 -11.01 -1.30 24.22
C ALA A 293 -10.83 -0.63 22.86
N GLY A 294 -11.36 -1.26 21.81
CA GLY A 294 -11.25 -0.75 20.44
C GLY A 294 -12.42 -1.13 19.54
N ALA A 295 -12.54 -0.42 18.43
CA ALA A 295 -13.42 -0.72 17.32
C ALA A 295 -12.70 -0.47 16.00
N GLN A 296 -12.82 -1.42 15.09
CA GLN A 296 -12.32 -1.35 13.72
C GLN A 296 -13.46 -1.71 12.77
N SER A 297 -13.48 -1.12 11.58
CA SER A 297 -14.48 -1.42 10.56
C SER A 297 -13.94 -1.21 9.16
N TRP A 298 -14.39 -2.08 8.25
CA TRP A 298 -13.96 -2.12 6.85
C TRP A 298 -15.18 -2.42 5.97
N SER A 299 -15.32 -1.68 4.87
CA SER A 299 -16.50 -1.73 4.00
C SER A 299 -16.17 -1.82 2.52
N GLY A 300 -17.10 -2.39 1.77
CA GLY A 300 -16.91 -2.72 0.35
C GLY A 300 -15.82 -3.76 0.17
N VAL A 301 -15.00 -3.58 -0.86
CA VAL A 301 -13.88 -4.48 -1.21
C VAL A 301 -12.85 -4.69 -0.07
N LEU A 302 -12.74 -3.76 0.88
CA LEU A 302 -11.86 -3.91 2.05
C LEU A 302 -12.39 -4.91 3.08
N ALA A 303 -13.72 -5.04 3.18
CA ALA A 303 -14.34 -5.94 4.16
C ALA A 303 -13.96 -7.40 3.88
N ALA A 304 -13.97 -7.81 2.60
CA ALA A 304 -13.61 -9.16 2.19
C ALA A 304 -12.13 -9.48 2.51
N GLY A 305 -11.20 -8.63 2.05
CA GLY A 305 -9.77 -8.87 2.22
C GLY A 305 -9.33 -8.93 3.68
N VAL A 306 -9.86 -8.06 4.55
CA VAL A 306 -9.53 -8.09 5.98
C VAL A 306 -10.15 -9.30 6.68
N TYR A 307 -11.39 -9.68 6.33
CA TYR A 307 -11.99 -10.89 6.91
C TYR A 307 -11.18 -12.15 6.55
N GLU A 308 -10.73 -12.26 5.29
CA GLU A 308 -9.85 -13.35 4.84
C GLU A 308 -8.49 -13.34 5.56
N GLU A 309 -7.88 -12.17 5.80
CA GLU A 309 -6.63 -12.04 6.54
C GLU A 309 -6.76 -12.49 8.01
N TYR A 310 -7.82 -12.07 8.70
CA TYR A 310 -8.10 -12.52 10.07
C TYR A 310 -8.47 -14.01 10.11
N ALA A 311 -9.20 -14.51 9.11
CA ALA A 311 -9.54 -15.94 9.01
C ALA A 311 -8.31 -16.82 8.84
N GLY A 312 -7.33 -16.39 8.02
CA GLY A 312 -6.04 -17.07 7.87
C GLY A 312 -5.19 -17.12 9.14
N LYS A 313 -5.53 -16.32 10.16
CA LYS A 313 -4.89 -16.30 11.49
C LYS A 313 -5.75 -16.96 12.58
N ALA A 314 -6.91 -17.53 12.23
CA ALA A 314 -7.94 -18.01 13.16
C ALA A 314 -8.48 -16.93 14.12
N LEU A 315 -8.51 -15.66 13.68
CA LEU A 315 -8.97 -14.50 14.45
C LEU A 315 -10.37 -14.00 14.00
N VAL A 316 -11.17 -14.88 13.40
CA VAL A 316 -12.60 -14.68 13.13
C VAL A 316 -13.41 -15.74 13.87
N PRO A 317 -14.70 -15.52 14.16
CA PRO A 317 -15.52 -16.53 14.80
C PRO A 317 -15.75 -17.71 13.86
N ASP A 318 -15.56 -18.92 14.38
CA ASP A 318 -15.98 -20.15 13.71
C ASP A 318 -17.52 -20.28 13.81
N PRO A 319 -18.26 -20.34 12.69
CA PRO A 319 -19.72 -20.48 12.70
C PRO A 319 -20.22 -21.86 13.17
N GLU A 320 -19.35 -22.88 13.23
CA GLU A 320 -19.68 -24.23 13.70
C GLU A 320 -19.26 -24.46 15.17
N ALA A 321 -18.36 -23.64 15.71
CA ALA A 321 -17.97 -23.72 17.11
C ALA A 321 -19.08 -23.22 18.06
N PRO A 322 -19.45 -23.99 19.10
CA PRO A 322 -20.33 -23.49 20.14
C PRO A 322 -19.64 -22.36 20.93
N ALA A 323 -20.40 -21.35 21.34
CA ALA A 323 -19.88 -20.26 22.17
C ALA A 323 -19.39 -20.80 23.52
N ALA A 324 -18.08 -20.97 23.66
CA ALA A 324 -17.44 -21.54 24.84
C ALA A 324 -17.51 -20.55 26.02
N HIS A 325 -18.62 -20.63 26.76
CA HIS A 325 -18.91 -19.81 27.94
C HIS A 325 -19.36 -20.62 29.16
N ASP A 326 -19.41 -21.95 29.04
CA ASP A 326 -20.02 -22.87 30.01
C ASP A 326 -19.00 -23.81 30.68
N LYS A 327 -17.75 -23.81 30.22
CA LYS A 327 -16.61 -24.52 30.84
C LYS A 327 -15.57 -23.51 31.32
N ALA A 328 -14.81 -23.86 32.36
CA ALA A 328 -13.62 -23.09 32.71
C ALA A 328 -12.58 -23.19 31.59
N LEU A 329 -11.78 -22.14 31.41
CA LEU A 329 -10.76 -22.03 30.36
C LEU A 329 -9.44 -21.56 30.97
N THR A 330 -8.38 -22.34 30.84
CA THR A 330 -7.04 -21.90 31.25
C THR A 330 -6.46 -20.96 30.20
N VAL A 331 -6.01 -19.78 30.61
CA VAL A 331 -5.38 -18.76 29.77
C VAL A 331 -3.90 -18.71 30.10
N GLU A 332 -3.04 -18.97 29.11
CA GLU A 332 -1.59 -18.83 29.21
C GLU A 332 -1.16 -17.36 28.96
N GLN A 333 -0.09 -16.90 29.62
CA GLN A 333 0.50 -15.57 29.40
C GLN A 333 1.23 -15.47 28.04
N THR A 334 0.47 -15.44 26.94
CA THR A 334 1.03 -15.37 25.57
C THR A 334 1.05 -13.94 25.02
N GLY A 335 2.11 -13.19 25.32
CA GLY A 335 2.29 -11.82 24.84
C GLY A 335 1.50 -10.77 25.64
N ASN A 336 1.49 -9.52 25.16
CA ASN A 336 1.19 -8.35 26.00
C ASN A 336 -0.25 -7.81 25.91
N ASP A 337 -1.06 -8.25 24.94
CA ASP A 337 -2.40 -7.73 24.65
C ASP A 337 -3.40 -8.86 24.34
N LEU A 338 -3.70 -9.72 25.33
CA LEU A 338 -4.76 -10.73 25.23
C LEU A 338 -6.13 -10.04 25.08
N GLN A 339 -6.91 -10.39 24.05
CA GLN A 339 -8.17 -9.69 23.71
C GLN A 339 -9.36 -10.63 23.54
N LEU A 340 -10.55 -10.17 23.94
CA LEU A 340 -11.81 -10.75 23.47
C LEU A 340 -12.36 -9.83 22.38
N ALA A 341 -12.57 -10.37 21.17
CA ALA A 341 -13.13 -9.64 20.05
C ALA A 341 -14.54 -10.14 19.70
N LEU A 342 -15.42 -9.22 19.30
CA LEU A 342 -16.78 -9.49 18.84
C LEU A 342 -16.92 -8.94 17.41
N TRP A 343 -17.27 -9.84 16.49
CA TRP A 343 -17.46 -9.51 15.08
C TRP A 343 -18.94 -9.29 14.76
N ALA A 344 -19.21 -8.31 13.92
CA ALA A 344 -20.54 -8.05 13.37
C ALA A 344 -20.45 -7.65 11.89
N ARG A 345 -21.51 -7.96 11.12
CA ARG A 345 -21.65 -7.58 9.71
C ARG A 345 -22.80 -6.60 9.52
N SER A 346 -22.66 -5.64 8.60
CA SER A 346 -23.71 -4.68 8.25
C SER A 346 -23.64 -4.27 6.77
N GLU A 347 -24.59 -3.45 6.33
CA GLU A 347 -24.58 -2.82 5.00
C GLU A 347 -24.44 -1.30 5.15
N CYS A 348 -23.36 -0.72 4.64
CA CYS A 348 -23.06 0.72 4.70
C CYS A 348 -23.09 1.36 3.30
N VAL A 349 -22.86 2.67 3.18
CA VAL A 349 -22.87 3.36 1.86
C VAL A 349 -21.77 2.86 0.91
N ALA A 350 -20.63 2.44 1.45
CA ALA A 350 -19.55 1.81 0.68
C ALA A 350 -19.75 0.29 0.45
N GLY A 351 -20.89 -0.28 0.84
CA GLY A 351 -21.26 -1.68 0.60
C GLY A 351 -21.21 -2.57 1.85
N PRO A 352 -21.11 -3.90 1.67
CA PRO A 352 -21.00 -4.88 2.75
C PRO A 352 -19.85 -4.55 3.69
N THR A 353 -20.07 -4.69 4.99
CA THR A 353 -19.16 -4.16 6.02
C THR A 353 -18.98 -5.15 7.14
N TYR A 354 -17.74 -5.31 7.61
CA TYR A 354 -17.43 -5.95 8.88
C TYR A 354 -17.02 -4.91 9.93
N HIS A 355 -17.47 -5.14 11.15
CA HIS A 355 -17.05 -4.45 12.36
C HIS A 355 -16.39 -5.49 13.28
N ARG A 356 -15.19 -5.19 13.79
CA ARG A 356 -14.54 -5.91 14.89
C ARG A 356 -14.45 -4.93 16.06
N VAL A 357 -15.06 -5.23 17.19
CA VAL A 357 -14.75 -4.54 18.45
C VAL A 357 -13.98 -5.48 19.37
N SER A 358 -13.10 -4.94 20.22
CA SER A 358 -12.37 -5.76 21.19
C SER A 358 -12.26 -5.10 22.56
N VAL A 359 -12.05 -5.93 23.57
CA VAL A 359 -11.67 -5.54 24.93
C VAL A 359 -10.41 -6.29 25.34
N THR A 360 -9.46 -5.58 25.94
CA THR A 360 -8.27 -6.14 26.58
C THR A 360 -8.53 -6.12 28.09
N PRO A 361 -8.82 -7.27 28.72
CA PRO A 361 -8.80 -7.37 30.18
C PRO A 361 -7.37 -7.31 30.72
N GLU A 362 -7.26 -6.95 31.99
CA GLU A 362 -6.11 -7.24 32.83
C GLU A 362 -6.19 -8.68 33.32
N PHE A 363 -5.09 -9.42 33.24
CA PHE A 363 -4.95 -10.74 33.82
C PHE A 363 -3.89 -10.67 34.93
N ASP A 364 -4.17 -11.38 36.02
CA ASP A 364 -3.29 -11.43 37.19
C ASP A 364 -2.74 -12.85 37.23
N PHE A 365 -1.57 -13.02 36.60
CA PHE A 365 -0.91 -14.32 36.45
C PHE A 365 -0.10 -14.72 37.68
N ASP A 366 0.19 -13.77 38.57
CA ASP A 366 0.93 -13.99 39.83
C ASP A 366 0.06 -14.70 40.89
N HIS A 367 -1.25 -14.74 40.69
CA HIS A 367 -2.23 -15.49 41.48
C HIS A 367 -2.75 -16.75 40.76
N GLY A 368 -1.99 -17.26 39.79
CA GLY A 368 -2.31 -18.42 38.96
C GLY A 368 -2.36 -19.76 39.69
N ILE A 369 -2.78 -20.81 38.96
CA ILE A 369 -2.67 -22.21 39.43
C ILE A 369 -1.23 -22.73 39.22
N GLU A 370 -0.59 -22.28 38.13
CA GLU A 370 0.83 -22.43 37.82
C GLU A 370 1.37 -21.07 37.35
N ASP A 371 2.68 -20.83 37.47
CA ASP A 371 3.31 -19.57 37.07
C ASP A 371 3.00 -19.22 35.60
N GLY A 372 2.26 -18.14 35.37
CA GLY A 372 1.89 -17.70 34.01
C GLY A 372 0.58 -18.27 33.45
N GLU A 373 -0.20 -19.04 34.23
CA GLU A 373 -1.51 -19.57 33.84
C GLU A 373 -2.64 -19.06 34.76
N VAL A 374 -3.77 -18.63 34.18
CA VAL A 374 -4.94 -18.18 34.96
C VAL A 374 -6.24 -18.78 34.42
N VAL A 375 -7.13 -19.23 35.32
CA VAL A 375 -8.38 -19.89 34.93
C VAL A 375 -9.52 -18.87 34.84
N LEU A 376 -10.07 -18.71 33.63
CA LEU A 376 -11.32 -18.01 33.39
C LEU A 376 -12.50 -18.92 33.68
N GLU A 377 -13.20 -18.67 34.79
CA GLU A 377 -14.46 -19.30 35.13
C GLU A 377 -15.59 -18.92 34.14
N PRO A 378 -16.61 -19.79 33.91
CA PRO A 378 -17.78 -19.49 33.07
C PRO A 378 -18.48 -18.15 33.41
N LYS A 379 -18.49 -17.76 34.69
CA LYS A 379 -19.06 -16.48 35.16
C LYS A 379 -18.30 -15.27 34.61
N ASP A 380 -16.98 -15.41 34.45
CA ASP A 380 -16.03 -14.36 34.10
C ASP A 380 -15.89 -14.24 32.58
N GLN A 381 -15.88 -15.37 31.86
CA GLN A 381 -16.05 -15.38 30.40
C GLN A 381 -17.34 -14.63 30.01
N ARG A 382 -18.48 -15.00 30.60
CA ARG A 382 -19.75 -14.28 30.39
C ARG A 382 -19.70 -12.81 30.82
N ARG A 383 -18.84 -12.43 31.77
CA ARG A 383 -18.61 -11.02 32.13
C ARG A 383 -17.89 -10.30 30.99
N LEU A 384 -16.82 -10.86 30.44
CA LEU A 384 -16.09 -10.29 29.30
C LEU A 384 -16.97 -10.17 28.05
N SER A 385 -17.75 -11.20 27.71
CA SER A 385 -18.73 -11.18 26.60
C SER A 385 -19.72 -10.01 26.74
N ARG A 386 -20.23 -9.73 27.96
CA ARG A 386 -21.08 -8.56 28.22
C ARG A 386 -20.34 -7.22 28.02
N HIS A 387 -19.05 -7.14 28.33
CA HIS A 387 -18.27 -5.91 28.14
C HIS A 387 -18.04 -5.66 26.64
N VAL A 388 -17.58 -6.65 25.87
CA VAL A 388 -17.36 -6.49 24.42
C VAL A 388 -18.67 -6.24 23.67
N ARG A 389 -19.79 -6.85 24.10
CA ARG A 389 -21.13 -6.54 23.60
C ARG A 389 -21.54 -5.09 23.89
N THR A 390 -21.24 -4.58 25.08
CA THR A 390 -21.48 -3.18 25.46
C THR A 390 -20.65 -2.21 24.60
N VAL A 391 -19.39 -2.54 24.29
CA VAL A 391 -18.55 -1.77 23.35
C VAL A 391 -19.22 -1.71 21.97
N LEU A 392 -19.69 -2.85 21.43
CA LEU A 392 -20.35 -2.89 20.12
C LEU A 392 -21.63 -2.05 20.09
N ASP A 393 -22.52 -2.21 21.07
CA ASP A 393 -23.79 -1.51 21.10
C ASP A 393 -23.59 0.01 21.24
N ARG A 394 -22.57 0.46 21.98
CA ARG A 394 -22.17 1.87 22.04
C ARG A 394 -21.60 2.36 20.71
N TYR A 395 -20.69 1.61 20.08
CA TYR A 395 -20.08 1.95 18.80
C TYR A 395 -21.12 2.13 17.69
N LEU A 396 -22.08 1.20 17.59
CA LEU A 396 -23.16 1.25 16.59
C LEU A 396 -24.21 2.35 16.87
N SER A 397 -24.33 2.78 18.13
CA SER A 397 -25.29 3.80 18.57
C SER A 397 -24.72 5.22 18.58
N ALA A 398 -23.40 5.37 18.56
CA ALA A 398 -22.70 6.66 18.61
C ALA A 398 -23.13 7.60 17.46
N PRO A 399 -23.76 8.75 17.72
CA PRO A 399 -24.32 9.61 16.67
C PRO A 399 -23.24 10.16 15.73
N ASP A 400 -22.10 10.55 16.28
CA ASP A 400 -20.91 10.99 15.55
C ASP A 400 -19.96 9.86 15.19
N GLY A 401 -20.25 8.63 15.60
CA GLY A 401 -19.41 7.47 15.35
C GLY A 401 -19.41 7.06 13.88
N TRP A 402 -18.34 6.37 13.48
CA TRP A 402 -18.15 5.87 12.13
C TRP A 402 -19.37 5.13 11.54
N PRO A 403 -20.07 4.21 12.25
CA PRO A 403 -21.20 3.48 11.68
C PRO A 403 -22.38 4.38 11.27
N LYS A 404 -22.64 5.45 12.02
CA LYS A 404 -23.71 6.42 11.68
C LYS A 404 -23.31 7.29 10.49
N ARG A 405 -22.06 7.77 10.45
CA ARG A 405 -21.52 8.58 9.34
C ARG A 405 -21.40 7.79 8.02
N SER A 406 -21.12 6.49 8.11
CA SER A 406 -21.13 5.56 6.96
C SER A 406 -22.53 5.04 6.62
N HIS A 407 -23.58 5.48 7.34
CA HIS A 407 -24.98 5.07 7.21
C HIS A 407 -25.19 3.55 7.21
N CYS A 408 -24.48 2.87 8.10
CA CYS A 408 -24.55 1.42 8.29
C CYS A 408 -25.91 0.99 8.85
N ARG A 409 -26.46 -0.09 8.30
CA ARG A 409 -27.78 -0.64 8.67
C ARG A 409 -27.77 -2.17 8.67
N GLY A 410 -28.78 -2.75 9.35
CA GLY A 410 -29.02 -4.19 9.33
C GLY A 410 -27.94 -5.01 10.04
N THR A 411 -27.27 -4.44 11.04
CA THR A 411 -26.14 -5.08 11.72
C THR A 411 -26.54 -6.39 12.39
N LYS A 412 -25.77 -7.46 12.12
CA LYS A 412 -25.92 -8.79 12.73
C LYS A 412 -24.60 -9.19 13.36
N ILE A 413 -24.65 -9.74 14.57
CA ILE A 413 -23.49 -10.39 15.19
C ILE A 413 -23.07 -11.58 14.30
N VAL A 414 -21.76 -11.78 14.17
CA VAL A 414 -21.16 -12.98 13.56
C VAL A 414 -20.77 -13.95 14.66
N GLY A 415 -20.03 -13.49 15.67
CA GLY A 415 -19.65 -14.27 16.85
C GLY A 415 -18.52 -13.59 17.64
N GLU A 416 -18.13 -14.23 18.75
CA GLU A 416 -16.97 -13.83 19.56
C GLU A 416 -15.74 -14.67 19.17
N VAL A 417 -14.55 -14.11 19.36
CA VAL A 417 -13.27 -14.82 19.22
C VAL A 417 -12.32 -14.37 20.32
N ALA A 418 -11.73 -15.34 21.02
CA ALA A 418 -10.73 -15.13 22.04
C ALA A 418 -9.33 -15.12 21.39
N GLU A 419 -8.59 -14.02 21.56
CA GLU A 419 -7.24 -13.83 21.03
C GLU A 419 -6.21 -14.12 22.13
N TRP A 420 -6.37 -15.29 22.77
CA TRP A 420 -5.48 -15.85 23.78
C TRP A 420 -5.43 -17.38 23.63
N ARG A 421 -4.32 -18.02 24.04
CA ARG A 421 -4.27 -19.49 24.02
C ARG A 421 -5.07 -20.08 25.17
N GLY A 422 -5.97 -20.99 24.80
CA GLY A 422 -6.61 -21.93 25.71
C GLY A 422 -6.00 -23.32 25.59
N ARG A 423 -5.94 -24.06 26.69
CA ARG A 423 -6.00 -25.53 26.66
C ARG A 423 -7.44 -25.95 26.96
N ASP A 424 -8.02 -26.77 26.08
CA ASP A 424 -9.35 -27.39 26.22
C ASP A 424 -9.31 -28.70 27.03
#